data_AF-A0A2N0RHS9-F1
#
_entry.id   AF-A0A2N0RHS9-F1
#
_cell.length_a   1.000
_cell.length_b   1.000
_cell.length_c   1.000
_cell.angle_alpha   90.00
_cell.angle_beta   90.00
_cell.angle_gamma   90.00
#
_symmetry.space_group_name_H-M   'P 1'
#
loop_
_entity.id
_entity.type
_entity.pdbx_description
1 polymer ?
#
loop_
_entity_poly.entity_id
_entity_poly.type
_entity_poly.pdbx_seq_one_letter_code
_entity_poly.pdbx_strand_id
1 'polypeptide(L)'
;MIDYNLFFQQNTIHDRWHTRLNNNIIQVQYYHRDLSCPYCYPPGPTTPQFVNFWDWYSTENPTGSYTSNTQQALEDLSDAPTIRDLWEAIYSLVFTVRYTDIPRPYTNLRQEIYNACILTDNFEKDFYGELLEVTSETEELELSE
;
A
#
# COMPACT_ATOMS: atom_id res chain seq x y z
N MET A 1 -7.79 -16.65 -5.23
CA MET A 1 -8.02 -15.96 -3.95
C MET A 1 -6.65 -15.73 -3.34
N ILE A 2 -6.32 -14.50 -2.99
CA ILE A 2 -5.09 -14.21 -2.26
C ILE A 2 -5.26 -14.70 -0.83
N ASP A 3 -4.30 -15.47 -0.34
CA ASP A 3 -4.25 -15.93 1.05
C ASP A 3 -3.20 -15.13 1.82
N TYR A 4 -3.65 -14.20 2.66
CA TYR A 4 -2.76 -13.43 3.53
C TYR A 4 -2.01 -14.31 4.52
N ASN A 5 -2.50 -15.51 4.87
CA ASN A 5 -1.75 -16.41 5.74
C ASN A 5 -0.42 -16.82 5.12
N LEU A 6 -0.39 -17.07 3.81
CA LEU A 6 0.87 -17.39 3.11
C LEU A 6 1.82 -16.19 3.13
N PHE A 7 1.31 -14.97 2.93
CA PHE A 7 2.11 -13.75 3.00
C PHE A 7 2.72 -13.56 4.40
N PHE A 8 1.93 -13.70 5.46
CA PHE A 8 2.42 -13.60 6.84
C PHE A 8 3.41 -14.72 7.21
N GLN A 9 3.21 -15.93 6.68
CA GLN A 9 4.18 -17.01 6.83
C GLN A 9 5.51 -16.69 6.14
N GLN A 10 5.48 -16.12 4.93
CA GLN A 10 6.68 -15.68 4.22
C GLN A 10 7.42 -14.59 4.99
N ASN A 11 6.70 -13.61 5.54
CA ASN A 11 7.25 -12.55 6.39
C ASN A 11 7.93 -13.15 7.63
N THR A 12 7.29 -14.11 8.29
CA THR A 12 7.85 -14.81 9.46
C THR A 12 9.11 -15.61 9.12
N ILE A 13 9.12 -16.28 7.96
CA ILE A 13 10.29 -17.03 7.49
C ILE A 13 11.44 -16.06 7.19
N HIS A 14 11.15 -14.93 6.53
CA HIS A 14 12.13 -13.88 6.26
C HIS A 14 12.77 -13.34 7.55
N ASP A 15 11.98 -13.04 8.57
CA ASP A 15 12.48 -12.54 9.86
C ASP A 15 13.41 -13.54 10.57
N ARG A 16 13.18 -14.84 10.37
CA ARG A 16 14.08 -15.89 10.88
C ARG A 16 15.42 -15.88 10.15
N TRP A 17 15.46 -15.53 8.87
CA TRP A 17 16.72 -15.37 8.13
C TRP A 17 17.55 -14.20 8.66
N HIS A 18 16.90 -13.08 9.00
CA HIS A 18 17.56 -11.96 9.68
C HIS A 18 18.26 -12.41 10.96
N THR A 19 17.56 -13.20 11.79
CA THR A 19 18.13 -13.78 13.01
C THR A 19 19.28 -14.74 12.69
N ARG A 20 19.09 -15.66 11.75
CA ARG A 20 20.06 -16.72 11.41
C ARG A 20 21.37 -16.17 10.86
N LEU A 21 21.30 -15.08 10.09
CA LEU A 21 22.42 -14.49 9.35
C LEU A 21 22.94 -13.21 10.00
N ASN A 22 22.53 -12.93 11.24
CA ASN A 22 22.94 -11.75 12.02
C ASN A 22 22.78 -10.44 11.22
N ASN A 23 21.60 -10.26 10.61
CA ASN A 23 21.23 -9.12 9.79
C ASN A 23 22.15 -8.83 8.59
N ASN A 24 22.85 -9.84 8.05
CA ASN A 24 23.51 -9.68 6.75
C ASN A 24 22.48 -9.56 5.62
N ILE A 25 22.09 -8.32 5.30
CA ILE A 25 21.00 -8.00 4.38
C ILE A 25 21.17 -8.65 3.00
N ILE A 26 22.40 -8.65 2.46
CA ILE A 26 22.69 -9.23 1.14
C ILE A 26 22.38 -10.73 1.14
N GLN A 27 22.81 -11.46 2.18
CA GLN A 27 22.52 -12.89 2.26
C GLN A 27 21.05 -13.17 2.56
N VAL A 28 20.41 -12.37 3.41
CA VAL A 28 18.97 -12.51 3.71
C VAL A 28 18.16 -12.38 2.42
N GLN A 29 18.39 -11.32 1.64
CA GLN A 29 17.70 -11.11 0.35
C GLN A 29 17.99 -12.22 -0.67
N TYR A 30 19.22 -12.76 -0.68
CA TYR A 30 19.60 -13.87 -1.56
C TYR A 30 18.82 -15.16 -1.24
N TYR A 31 18.68 -15.51 0.04
CA TYR A 31 18.01 -16.75 0.44
C TYR A 31 16.50 -16.63 0.51
N HIS A 32 15.97 -15.45 0.89
CA HIS A 32 14.55 -15.24 1.03
C HIS A 32 14.20 -13.76 0.87
N ARG A 33 13.74 -13.38 -0.32
CA ARG A 33 13.31 -12.00 -0.59
C ARG A 33 11.95 -11.72 0.03
N ASP A 34 11.82 -10.57 0.69
CA ASP A 34 10.56 -10.03 1.20
C ASP A 34 10.56 -8.52 0.94
N LEU A 35 9.71 -8.09 0.00
CA LEU A 35 9.65 -6.69 -0.42
C LEU A 35 9.03 -5.78 0.65
N SER A 36 8.35 -6.34 1.65
CA SER A 36 7.77 -5.63 2.78
C SER A 36 8.74 -5.39 3.93
N CYS A 37 9.96 -5.93 3.86
CA CYS A 37 10.93 -5.82 4.93
C CYS A 37 11.64 -4.44 4.92
N PRO A 38 11.44 -3.60 5.95
CA PRO A 38 12.05 -2.26 6.01
C PRO A 38 13.56 -2.30 6.29
N TYR A 39 14.09 -3.41 6.81
CA TYR A 39 15.54 -3.59 6.96
C TYR A 39 16.23 -3.85 5.62
N CYS A 40 15.56 -4.60 4.75
CA CYS A 40 16.05 -4.93 3.42
C CYS A 40 15.83 -3.79 2.42
N TYR A 41 14.73 -3.06 2.58
CA TYR A 41 14.29 -2.00 1.67
C TYR A 41 13.88 -0.76 2.48
N PRO A 42 14.85 -0.08 3.12
CA PRO A 42 14.55 1.08 3.95
C PRO A 42 13.85 2.17 3.11
N PRO A 43 12.81 2.81 3.64
CA PRO A 43 12.11 3.87 2.93
C PRO A 43 13.04 5.04 2.63
N GLY A 44 12.83 5.67 1.48
CA GLY A 44 13.45 6.93 1.10
C GLY A 44 12.67 8.15 1.61
N PRO A 45 13.08 9.36 1.23
CA PRO A 45 12.32 10.58 1.48
C PRO A 45 10.90 10.48 0.94
N THR A 46 9.92 11.01 1.68
CA THR A 46 8.51 11.01 1.28
C THR A 46 8.16 12.21 0.41
N THR A 47 7.29 12.01 -0.56
CA THR A 47 6.62 13.08 -1.33
C THR A 47 5.29 13.45 -0.66
N PRO A 48 4.72 14.64 -0.93
CA PRO A 48 3.36 14.96 -0.48
C PRO A 48 2.32 13.92 -0.92
N GLN A 49 2.40 13.44 -2.16
CA GLN A 49 1.55 12.37 -2.68
C GLN A 49 1.62 11.10 -1.84
N PHE A 50 2.85 10.67 -1.48
CA PHE A 50 3.01 9.49 -0.63
C PHE A 50 2.47 9.71 0.78
N VAL A 51 2.59 10.92 1.33
CA VAL A 51 2.01 11.26 2.65
C VAL A 51 0.48 11.15 2.60
N ASN A 52 -0.18 11.75 1.60
CA ASN A 52 -1.64 11.64 1.45
C ASN A 52 -2.10 10.18 1.34
N PHE A 53 -1.40 9.38 0.52
CA PHE A 53 -1.67 7.95 0.42
C PHE A 53 -1.51 7.25 1.77
N TRP A 54 -0.37 7.45 2.44
CA TRP A 54 -0.03 6.70 3.64
C TRP A 54 -0.92 7.08 4.83
N ASP A 55 -1.28 8.36 4.99
CA ASP A 55 -2.15 8.83 6.06
C ASP A 55 -3.54 8.17 5.98
N TRP A 56 -4.11 8.10 4.78
CA TRP A 56 -5.34 7.37 4.54
C TRP A 56 -5.17 5.85 4.71
N TYR A 57 -4.20 5.27 4.00
CA TYR A 57 -4.05 3.83 3.90
C TYR A 57 -3.76 3.18 5.26
N SER A 58 -2.91 3.82 6.06
CA SER A 58 -2.53 3.37 7.40
C SER A 58 -3.63 3.56 8.44
N THR A 59 -4.57 4.48 8.22
CA THR A 59 -5.76 4.66 9.06
C THR A 59 -6.79 3.55 8.79
N GLU A 60 -6.98 3.19 7.51
CA GLU A 60 -7.99 2.20 7.11
C GLU A 60 -7.54 0.73 7.24
N ASN A 61 -6.24 0.49 7.46
CA ASN A 61 -5.63 -0.84 7.46
C ASN A 61 -4.67 -1.06 8.63
N PRO A 62 -4.50 -2.32 9.11
CA PRO A 62 -3.55 -2.66 10.18
C PRO A 62 -2.10 -2.65 9.67
N THR A 63 -1.62 -1.48 9.26
CA THR A 63 -0.24 -1.31 8.77
C THR A 63 0.73 -1.11 9.94
N GLY A 64 1.95 -1.59 9.78
CA GLY A 64 3.06 -1.39 10.72
C GLY A 64 4.17 -0.54 10.13
N SER A 65 4.54 -0.77 8.87
CA SER A 65 5.55 0.02 8.17
C SER A 65 5.42 -0.11 6.64
N TYR A 66 6.05 0.81 5.93
CA TYR A 66 6.24 0.75 4.48
C TYR A 66 7.73 0.63 4.13
N THR A 67 8.01 0.38 2.86
CA THR A 67 9.36 0.24 2.30
C THR A 67 9.58 1.18 1.13
N SER A 68 10.81 1.27 0.64
CA SER A 68 11.06 1.94 -0.65
C SER A 68 10.31 1.29 -1.82
N ASN A 69 10.00 0.00 -1.74
CA ASN A 69 9.17 -0.66 -2.75
C ASN A 69 7.71 -0.21 -2.68
N THR A 70 7.19 0.16 -1.50
CA THR A 70 5.85 0.75 -1.36
C THR A 70 5.79 2.11 -2.02
N GLN A 71 6.83 2.93 -1.84
CA GLN A 71 6.95 4.23 -2.49
C GLN A 71 6.99 4.07 -4.01
N GLN A 72 7.84 3.16 -4.52
CA GLN A 72 7.91 2.88 -5.96
C GLN A 72 6.59 2.35 -6.51
N ALA A 73 5.90 1.47 -5.79
CA ALA A 73 4.61 0.94 -6.24
C ALA A 73 3.52 2.02 -6.34
N LEU A 74 3.61 3.09 -5.54
CA LEU A 74 2.72 4.24 -5.67
C LEU A 74 3.07 5.08 -6.90
N GLU A 75 4.35 5.31 -7.17
CA GLU A 75 4.79 5.99 -8.40
C GLU A 75 4.35 5.20 -9.65
N ASP A 76 4.58 3.89 -9.66
CA ASP A 76 4.19 2.98 -10.74
C ASP A 76 2.65 2.97 -10.96
N LEU A 77 1.88 3.20 -9.89
CA LEU A 77 0.42 3.31 -9.95
C LEU A 77 -0.01 4.60 -10.66
N SER A 78 0.61 5.72 -10.32
CA SER A 78 0.34 7.02 -10.94
C SER A 78 0.77 7.06 -12.42
N ASP A 79 1.87 6.37 -12.75
CA ASP A 79 2.45 6.32 -14.10
C ASP A 79 1.90 5.16 -14.97
N ALA A 80 0.92 4.39 -14.48
CA ALA A 80 0.43 3.19 -15.14
C ALA A 80 -0.19 3.49 -16.53
N PRO A 81 0.40 3.02 -17.65
CA PRO A 81 -0.09 3.34 -18.98
C PRO A 81 -1.27 2.45 -19.41
N THR A 82 -1.47 1.31 -18.73
CA THR A 82 -2.55 0.40 -19.00
C THR A 82 -3.24 -0.07 -17.72
N ILE A 83 -4.47 -0.57 -17.88
CA ILE A 83 -5.24 -1.14 -16.77
C ILE A 83 -4.54 -2.35 -16.13
N ARG A 84 -3.74 -3.11 -16.90
CA ARG A 84 -2.97 -4.23 -16.36
C ARG A 84 -1.88 -3.71 -15.43
N ASP A 85 -1.12 -2.73 -15.91
CA ASP A 85 0.02 -2.17 -15.16
C ASP A 85 -0.49 -1.49 -13.88
N LEU A 86 -1.66 -0.83 -13.93
CA LEU A 86 -2.36 -0.31 -12.76
C LEU A 86 -2.67 -1.42 -11.74
N TRP A 87 -3.19 -2.57 -12.18
CA TRP A 87 -3.49 -3.68 -11.26
C TRP A 87 -2.23 -4.33 -10.68
N GLU A 88 -1.14 -4.37 -11.44
CA GLU A 88 0.17 -4.84 -10.97
C GLU A 88 0.77 -3.88 -9.94
N ALA A 89 0.62 -2.57 -10.14
CA ALA A 89 1.04 -1.56 -9.18
C ALA A 89 0.23 -1.64 -7.88
N ILE A 90 -1.11 -1.75 -7.94
CA ILE A 90 -1.94 -1.95 -6.74
C ILE A 90 -1.58 -3.24 -6.01
N TYR A 91 -1.34 -4.33 -6.74
CA TYR A 91 -0.86 -5.57 -6.14
C TYR A 91 0.45 -5.33 -5.38
N SER A 92 1.43 -4.69 -6.03
CA SER A 92 2.72 -4.38 -5.45
C SER A 92 2.61 -3.46 -4.23
N LEU A 93 1.72 -2.47 -4.29
CA LEU A 93 1.46 -1.55 -3.19
C LEU A 93 0.97 -2.29 -1.94
N VAL A 94 0.03 -3.23 -2.11
CA VAL A 94 -0.46 -4.07 -1.00
C VAL A 94 0.64 -4.99 -0.45
N PHE A 95 1.41 -5.68 -1.30
CA PHE A 95 2.37 -6.70 -0.84
C PHE A 95 3.75 -6.17 -0.46
N THR A 96 3.97 -4.86 -0.56
CA THR A 96 5.18 -4.19 -0.07
C THR A 96 4.95 -3.51 1.29
N VAL A 97 3.71 -3.47 1.78
CA VAL A 97 3.38 -2.98 3.12
C VAL A 97 3.57 -4.09 4.14
N ARG A 98 4.15 -3.74 5.29
CA ARG A 98 4.24 -4.63 6.44
C ARG A 98 2.99 -4.44 7.30
N TYR A 99 2.13 -5.44 7.37
CA TYR A 99 0.94 -5.41 8.21
C TYR A 99 1.21 -5.97 9.62
N THR A 100 0.49 -5.45 10.61
CA THR A 100 0.50 -5.94 12.00
C THR A 100 -0.58 -6.99 12.26
N ASP A 101 -1.63 -7.02 11.44
CA ASP A 101 -2.71 -8.00 11.45
C ASP A 101 -3.26 -8.21 10.02
N ILE A 102 -4.10 -9.22 9.82
CA ILE A 102 -4.70 -9.53 8.52
C ILE A 102 -5.54 -8.32 8.06
N PRO A 103 -5.20 -7.70 6.91
CA PRO A 103 -5.98 -6.59 6.39
C PRO A 103 -7.28 -7.09 5.74
N ARG A 104 -8.11 -6.17 5.23
CA ARG A 104 -9.34 -6.54 4.50
C ARG A 104 -8.99 -7.46 3.30
N PRO A 105 -9.93 -8.31 2.84
CA PRO A 105 -9.69 -9.17 1.69
C PRO A 105 -9.14 -8.40 0.49
N TYR A 106 -8.12 -8.94 -0.19
CA TYR A 106 -7.42 -8.25 -1.27
C TYR A 106 -8.35 -7.69 -2.36
N THR A 107 -9.43 -8.40 -2.69
CA THR A 107 -10.41 -7.94 -3.67
C THR A 107 -11.06 -6.61 -3.27
N ASN A 108 -11.30 -6.42 -1.98
CA ASN A 108 -11.89 -5.20 -1.45
C ASN A 108 -10.84 -4.09 -1.42
N LEU A 109 -9.64 -4.39 -0.89
CA LEU A 109 -8.55 -3.40 -0.88
C LEU A 109 -8.18 -2.91 -2.26
N ARG A 110 -8.11 -3.80 -3.24
CA ARG A 110 -7.82 -3.45 -4.62
C ARG A 110 -8.85 -2.43 -5.16
N GLN A 111 -10.12 -2.63 -4.85
CA GLN A 111 -11.18 -1.72 -5.28
C GLN A 111 -11.12 -0.39 -4.50
N GLU A 112 -10.88 -0.43 -3.20
CA GLU A 112 -10.76 0.77 -2.35
C GLU A 112 -9.57 1.64 -2.78
N ILE A 113 -8.41 1.05 -3.04
CA ILE A 113 -7.22 1.77 -3.57
C ILE A 113 -7.53 2.39 -4.92
N TYR A 114 -8.14 1.64 -5.84
CA TYR A 114 -8.51 2.17 -7.16
C TYR A 114 -9.48 3.35 -7.06
N ASN A 115 -10.50 3.25 -6.21
CA ASN A 115 -11.46 4.33 -5.98
C ASN A 115 -10.78 5.54 -5.35
N ALA A 116 -9.90 5.33 -4.36
CA ALA A 116 -9.15 6.39 -3.72
C ALA A 116 -8.23 7.11 -4.71
N CYS A 117 -7.55 6.39 -5.61
CA CYS A 117 -6.77 7.00 -6.69
C CYS A 117 -7.62 7.93 -7.56
N ILE A 118 -8.82 7.50 -7.97
CA ILE A 118 -9.70 8.33 -8.80
C ILE A 118 -10.16 9.56 -8.03
N LEU A 119 -10.61 9.37 -6.79
CA LEU A 119 -11.15 10.44 -5.95
C LEU A 119 -10.12 11.55 -5.68
N THR A 120 -8.86 11.17 -5.50
CA THR A 120 -7.80 12.07 -5.03
C THR A 120 -6.86 12.56 -6.13
N ASP A 121 -7.16 12.28 -7.39
CA ASP A 121 -6.25 12.49 -8.52
C ASP A 121 -4.87 11.85 -8.25
N ASN A 122 -4.86 10.53 -8.08
CA ASN A 122 -3.67 9.74 -7.75
C ASN A 122 -2.96 10.18 -6.46
N PHE A 123 -3.73 10.48 -5.42
CA PHE A 123 -3.25 10.95 -4.11
C PHE A 123 -2.50 12.28 -4.14
N GLU A 124 -2.63 13.07 -5.21
CA GLU A 124 -2.16 14.47 -5.22
C GLU A 124 -2.97 15.33 -4.22
N LYS A 125 -4.18 14.89 -3.90
CA LYS A 125 -5.06 15.51 -2.90
C LYS A 125 -5.30 14.62 -1.67
N ASP A 126 -5.74 15.24 -0.58
CA ASP A 126 -6.11 14.55 0.66
C ASP A 126 -7.41 13.75 0.51
N PHE A 127 -7.41 12.48 0.92
CA PHE A 127 -8.56 11.59 0.76
C PHE A 127 -9.78 12.04 1.55
N TYR A 128 -9.60 12.42 2.82
CA TYR A 128 -10.72 12.78 3.69
C TYR A 128 -11.33 14.13 3.29
N GLY A 129 -10.50 15.07 2.83
CA GLY A 129 -10.94 16.31 2.19
C GLY A 129 -11.85 16.05 0.98
N GLU A 130 -11.37 15.28 0.00
CA GLU A 130 -12.16 14.99 -1.21
C GLU A 130 -13.42 14.17 -0.91
N LEU A 131 -13.36 13.24 0.04
CA LEU A 131 -14.55 12.46 0.44
C LEU A 131 -15.64 13.37 1.01
N LEU A 132 -15.27 14.36 1.84
CA LEU A 132 -16.23 15.31 2.41
C LEU A 132 -16.89 16.18 1.33
N GLU A 133 -16.12 16.65 0.35
CA GLU A 133 -16.65 17.43 -0.77
C GLU A 133 -17.72 16.66 -1.55
N VAL A 134 -17.45 15.40 -1.90
CA VAL A 134 -18.43 14.52 -2.60
C VAL A 134 -19.70 14.30 -1.76
N THR A 135 -19.56 14.12 -0.44
CA THR A 135 -20.74 13.98 0.43
C THR A 135 -21.56 15.26 0.54
N SER A 136 -20.91 16.43 0.53
CA SER A 136 -21.62 17.71 0.58
C SER A 136 -22.38 18.01 -0.72
N GLU A 137 -21.78 17.71 -1.88
CA GLU A 137 -22.45 17.89 -3.18
C GLU A 137 -23.68 16.98 -3.33
N THR A 138 -23.61 15.75 -2.81
CA THR A 138 -24.73 14.81 -2.85
C THR A 138 -25.88 15.24 -1.93
N GLU A 139 -25.59 15.75 -0.72
CA GLU A 139 -26.61 16.33 0.16
C GLU A 139 -27.29 17.58 -0.43
N GLU A 140 -26.54 18.46 -1.12
CA GLU A 140 -27.12 19.63 -1.80
C GLU A 140 -28.06 19.26 -2.95
N LEU A 141 -27.72 18.21 -3.71
CA LEU A 141 -28.58 17.71 -4.79
C LEU A 141 -29.89 17.12 -4.24
N GLU A 142 -29.83 16.31 -3.18
CA GLU A 142 -31.03 15.73 -2.54
C GLU A 142 -31.96 16.79 -1.91
N LEU A 143 -31.42 17.94 -1.48
CA LEU A 143 -32.20 19.06 -0.95
C LEU A 143 -32.79 19.97 -2.02
N SER A 144 -32.39 19.79 -3.28
CA SER A 144 -32.83 20.58 -4.43
C SER A 144 -33.95 19.92 -5.27
N GLU A 145 -34.30 18.67 -4.96
CA GLU A 145 -35.41 17.89 -5.56
C GLU A 145 -36.71 17.94 -4.71
#